data_AF-A0A836U062-F1
#
_entry.id   AF-A0A836U062-F1
#
_cell.length_a   1.000
_cell.length_b   1.000
_cell.length_c   1.000
_cell.angle_alpha   90.00
_cell.angle_beta   90.00
_cell.angle_gamma   90.00
#
_symmetry.space_group_name_H-M   'P 1'
#
loop_
_entity.id
_entity.type
_entity.pdbx_description
1 polymer ?
#
loop_
_entity_poly.entity_id
_entity_poly.type
_entity_poly.pdbx_seq_one_letter_code
_entity_poly.pdbx_strand_id
1 'polypeptide(L)'
;DCDSHGNGNCGFFFCVRANHISVRDSRFTGNRTGISIGTRDCYNLIENCTVDGNAGAGILVRSSPRPVEVHSCHVRGCTIAGNAATGGKGQIEIVTDAHDLIFEDNTVRGREGGGACKPGFFIEDTARDIHLQNNDVDGCGQEVEAAAQSLALAAPVIECGYESGTDTIYRHLPS
;
A
#
# COMPACT_ATOMS: atom_id res chain seq x y z
N ASP A 1 1.70 -16.49 3.37
CA ASP A 1 2.24 -17.59 2.56
C ASP A 1 1.33 -17.92 1.39
N CYS A 2 1.18 -16.97 0.47
CA CYS A 2 0.42 -17.12 -0.77
C CYS A 2 1.29 -16.64 -1.94
N ASP A 3 1.14 -17.25 -3.12
CA ASP A 3 1.79 -16.82 -4.36
C ASP A 3 0.72 -16.51 -5.42
N SER A 4 0.77 -15.30 -5.98
CA SER A 4 -0.14 -14.84 -7.04
C SER A 4 0.64 -14.08 -8.12
N HIS A 5 0.61 -14.61 -9.34
CA HIS A 5 1.45 -14.11 -10.42
C HIS A 5 0.78 -14.11 -11.79
N GLY A 6 1.22 -13.19 -12.66
CA GLY A 6 0.82 -13.15 -14.07
C GLY A 6 -0.65 -12.80 -14.33
N ASN A 7 -1.35 -12.24 -13.34
CA ASN A 7 -2.77 -11.93 -13.46
C ASN A 7 -2.99 -10.70 -14.36
N GLY A 8 -4.03 -10.74 -15.20
CA GLY A 8 -4.43 -9.61 -16.05
C GLY A 8 -4.91 -8.36 -15.30
N ASN A 9 -5.17 -8.49 -13.99
CA ASN A 9 -5.56 -7.42 -13.09
C ASN A 9 -4.69 -7.40 -11.80
N CYS A 10 -5.25 -7.63 -10.62
CA CYS A 10 -4.52 -7.51 -9.36
C CYS A 10 -3.94 -8.87 -8.90
N GLY A 11 -2.77 -8.86 -8.24
CA GLY A 11 -2.23 -10.02 -7.53
C GLY A 11 -2.98 -10.28 -6.21
N PHE A 12 -3.28 -9.22 -5.47
CA PHE A 12 -4.18 -9.21 -4.32
C PHE A 12 -5.14 -8.03 -4.41
N PHE A 13 -6.40 -8.25 -4.05
CA PHE A 13 -7.43 -7.23 -4.10
C PHE A 13 -8.21 -7.23 -2.78
N PHE A 14 -8.12 -6.13 -2.03
CA PHE A 14 -9.02 -5.89 -0.91
C PHE A 14 -10.41 -5.51 -1.47
N CYS A 15 -11.41 -6.30 -1.11
CA CYS A 15 -12.81 -6.03 -1.43
C CYS A 15 -13.37 -4.95 -0.51
N VAL A 16 -14.46 -4.29 -0.92
CA VAL A 16 -15.07 -3.18 -0.17
C VAL A 16 -15.30 -3.53 1.31
N ARG A 17 -14.76 -2.70 2.21
CA ARG A 17 -14.80 -2.86 3.68
C ARG A 17 -13.96 -4.02 4.19
N ALA A 18 -12.85 -4.33 3.55
CA ALA A 18 -11.87 -5.18 4.20
C ALA A 18 -11.31 -4.46 5.43
N ASN A 19 -11.48 -5.07 6.60
CA ASN A 19 -11.16 -4.45 7.87
C ASN A 19 -10.48 -5.44 8.82
N HIS A 20 -9.39 -5.00 9.47
CA HIS A 20 -8.54 -5.85 10.31
C HIS A 20 -8.05 -7.13 9.59
N ILE A 21 -7.73 -7.05 8.29
CA ILE A 21 -7.15 -8.16 7.54
C ILE A 21 -5.63 -8.08 7.59
N SER A 22 -4.96 -9.24 7.70
CA SER A 22 -3.51 -9.36 7.55
C SER A 22 -3.14 -10.10 6.26
N VAL A 23 -2.23 -9.52 5.48
CA VAL A 23 -1.57 -10.16 4.34
C VAL A 23 -0.09 -10.28 4.69
N ARG A 24 0.38 -11.50 4.91
CA ARG A 24 1.74 -11.75 5.41
C ARG A 24 2.50 -12.73 4.55
N ASP A 25 3.81 -12.56 4.44
CA ASP A 25 4.73 -13.53 3.84
C ASP A 25 4.24 -14.04 2.48
N SER A 26 3.82 -13.14 1.61
CA SER A 26 3.16 -13.47 0.34
C SER A 26 3.84 -12.81 -0.86
N ARG A 27 3.68 -13.39 -2.05
CA ARG A 27 4.32 -12.96 -3.28
C ARG A 27 3.29 -12.53 -4.33
N PHE A 28 3.43 -11.33 -4.86
CA PHE A 28 2.55 -10.73 -5.86
C PHE A 28 3.36 -10.21 -7.06
N THR A 29 3.53 -11.03 -8.10
CA THR A 29 4.48 -10.73 -9.18
C THR A 29 3.94 -10.74 -10.61
N GLY A 30 4.36 -9.79 -11.44
CA GLY A 30 4.00 -9.78 -12.86
C GLY A 30 2.51 -9.60 -13.16
N ASN A 31 1.75 -9.04 -12.21
CA ASN A 31 0.33 -8.72 -12.38
C ASN A 31 0.16 -7.33 -13.00
N ARG A 32 -1.07 -6.90 -13.32
CA ARG A 32 -1.30 -5.48 -13.65
C ARG A 32 -1.04 -4.59 -12.43
N THR A 33 -1.50 -4.96 -11.25
CA THR A 33 -1.20 -4.28 -9.98
C THR A 33 -0.85 -5.35 -8.96
N GLY A 34 0.16 -5.12 -8.12
CA GLY A 34 0.55 -6.10 -7.10
C GLY A 34 -0.56 -6.28 -6.06
N ILE A 35 -0.74 -5.27 -5.21
CA ILE A 35 -1.76 -5.20 -4.16
C ILE A 35 -2.64 -3.97 -4.40
N SER A 36 -3.94 -4.15 -4.35
CA SER A 36 -4.94 -3.09 -4.54
C SER A 36 -5.82 -2.94 -3.30
N ILE A 37 -5.74 -1.78 -2.64
CA ILE A 37 -6.50 -1.39 -1.45
C ILE A 37 -7.58 -0.38 -1.90
N GLY A 38 -8.81 -0.45 -1.43
CA GLY A 38 -9.83 0.48 -1.88
C GLY A 38 -10.98 0.75 -0.91
N THR A 39 -12.13 1.09 -1.48
CA THR A 39 -13.21 1.79 -0.77
C THR A 39 -13.60 1.17 0.58
N ARG A 40 -13.51 1.98 1.65
CA ARG A 40 -13.75 1.65 3.06
C ARG A 40 -12.79 0.63 3.68
N ASP A 41 -11.65 0.36 3.05
CA ASP A 41 -10.67 -0.55 3.63
C ASP A 41 -9.89 0.18 4.72
N CYS A 42 -9.82 -0.44 5.91
CA CYS A 42 -9.13 0.16 7.04
C CYS A 42 -8.62 -0.84 8.08
N TYR A 43 -7.64 -0.45 8.88
CA TYR A 43 -6.98 -1.29 9.90
C TYR A 43 -6.34 -2.56 9.31
N ASN A 44 -5.96 -2.54 8.03
CA ASN A 44 -5.34 -3.69 7.36
C ASN A 44 -3.82 -3.65 7.52
N LEU A 45 -3.22 -4.82 7.66
CA LEU A 45 -1.78 -5.03 7.76
C LEU A 45 -1.27 -5.77 6.52
N ILE A 46 -0.26 -5.22 5.86
CA ILE A 46 0.53 -5.89 4.82
C ILE A 46 1.95 -6.00 5.36
N GLU A 47 2.46 -7.21 5.52
CA GLU A 47 3.72 -7.45 6.20
C GLU A 47 4.58 -8.48 5.45
N ASN A 48 5.88 -8.23 5.35
CA ASN A 48 6.87 -9.19 4.81
C ASN A 48 6.50 -9.77 3.44
N CYS A 49 5.81 -8.98 2.61
CA CYS A 49 5.40 -9.40 1.28
C CYS A 49 6.43 -9.01 0.21
N THR A 50 6.51 -9.80 -0.86
CA THR A 50 7.27 -9.48 -2.07
C THR A 50 6.31 -9.05 -3.18
N VAL A 51 6.47 -7.82 -3.69
CA VAL A 51 5.64 -7.23 -4.73
C VAL A 51 6.54 -6.77 -5.87
N ASP A 52 6.63 -7.57 -6.93
CA ASP A 52 7.69 -7.42 -7.93
C ASP A 52 7.21 -7.48 -9.39
N GLY A 53 7.77 -6.61 -10.23
CA GLY A 53 7.60 -6.67 -11.68
C GLY A 53 6.16 -6.47 -12.18
N ASN A 54 5.28 -5.85 -11.39
CA ASN A 54 3.90 -5.58 -11.82
C ASN A 54 3.84 -4.45 -12.87
N ALA A 55 2.88 -4.54 -13.79
CA ALA A 55 2.77 -3.63 -14.94
C ALA A 55 2.46 -2.19 -14.51
N GLY A 56 1.60 -2.01 -13.51
CA GLY A 56 1.29 -0.77 -12.79
C GLY A 56 1.91 -0.78 -11.39
N ALA A 57 1.34 -0.02 -10.46
CA ALA A 57 1.85 0.06 -9.09
C ALA A 57 2.07 -1.32 -8.45
N GLY A 58 3.10 -1.42 -7.61
CA GLY A 58 3.25 -2.53 -6.68
C GLY A 58 2.12 -2.50 -5.67
N ILE A 59 1.94 -1.37 -4.98
CA ILE A 59 0.80 -1.14 -4.09
C ILE A 59 0.01 0.05 -4.60
N LEU A 60 -1.30 -0.14 -4.80
CA LEU A 60 -2.23 0.92 -5.19
C LEU A 60 -3.28 1.11 -4.10
N VAL A 61 -3.26 2.27 -3.46
CA VAL A 61 -4.38 2.78 -2.65
C VAL A 61 -5.32 3.51 -3.60
N ARG A 62 -6.44 2.87 -3.92
CA ARG A 62 -7.35 3.29 -5.00
C ARG A 62 -8.16 4.52 -4.62
N SER A 63 -8.55 5.23 -5.68
CA SER A 63 -9.46 6.37 -5.62
C SER A 63 -10.76 6.01 -4.90
N SER A 64 -11.03 6.72 -3.80
CA SER A 64 -12.27 6.60 -3.04
C SER A 64 -12.60 7.95 -2.38
N PRO A 65 -13.80 8.50 -2.59
CA PRO A 65 -14.16 9.80 -2.03
C PRO A 65 -14.46 9.70 -0.53
N ARG A 66 -14.44 10.82 0.17
CA ARG A 66 -14.96 10.88 1.54
C ARG A 66 -16.47 10.55 1.60
N PRO A 67 -16.97 9.89 2.66
CA PRO A 67 -16.27 9.36 3.84
C PRO A 67 -15.96 7.86 3.70
N VAL A 68 -15.61 7.41 2.49
CA VAL A 68 -15.40 5.99 2.18
C VAL A 68 -13.98 5.73 1.68
N GLU A 69 -13.08 6.65 1.98
CA GLU A 69 -11.67 6.58 1.66
C GLU A 69 -10.98 5.40 2.36
N VAL A 70 -9.83 4.99 1.83
CA VAL A 70 -8.92 4.08 2.54
C VAL A 70 -8.29 4.83 3.70
N HIS A 71 -8.25 4.20 4.88
CA HIS A 71 -7.54 4.80 5.99
C HIS A 71 -6.94 3.76 6.95
N SER A 72 -6.07 4.20 7.86
CA SER A 72 -5.57 3.39 8.97
C SER A 72 -4.98 2.05 8.53
N CYS A 73 -4.15 2.00 7.48
CA CYS A 73 -3.49 0.77 7.04
C CYS A 73 -1.98 0.84 7.26
N HIS A 74 -1.36 -0.31 7.49
CA HIS A 74 0.06 -0.43 7.77
C HIS A 74 0.71 -1.41 6.79
N VAL A 75 1.71 -0.92 6.04
CA VAL A 75 2.58 -1.71 5.16
C VAL A 75 3.99 -1.74 5.76
N ARG A 76 4.49 -2.92 6.13
CA ARG A 76 5.81 -3.03 6.75
C ARG A 76 6.67 -4.20 6.29
N GLY A 77 7.99 -4.02 6.31
CA GLY A 77 8.96 -5.08 6.00
C GLY A 77 8.82 -5.67 4.59
N CYS A 78 8.12 -5.00 3.67
CA CYS A 78 7.85 -5.51 2.34
C CYS A 78 8.98 -5.15 1.36
N THR A 79 9.18 -6.00 0.36
CA THR A 79 10.02 -5.71 -0.81
C THR A 79 9.12 -5.34 -1.98
N ILE A 80 9.22 -4.10 -2.47
CA ILE A 80 8.38 -3.54 -3.53
C ILE A 80 9.28 -3.04 -4.65
N ALA A 81 9.48 -3.86 -5.69
CA ALA A 81 10.53 -3.65 -6.68
C ALA A 81 10.03 -3.78 -8.12
N GLY A 82 10.66 -3.04 -9.05
CA GLY A 82 10.49 -3.29 -10.48
C GLY A 82 9.06 -3.06 -11.03
N ASN A 83 8.18 -2.45 -10.25
CA ASN A 83 6.79 -2.20 -10.62
C ASN A 83 6.67 -0.93 -11.48
N ALA A 84 5.44 -0.62 -11.88
CA ALA A 84 5.08 0.49 -12.77
C ALA A 84 5.79 0.40 -14.13
N ALA A 85 5.93 -0.83 -14.64
CA ALA A 85 6.64 -1.16 -15.87
C ALA A 85 6.05 -0.55 -17.15
N THR A 86 4.72 -0.57 -17.30
CA THR A 86 4.00 -0.06 -18.49
C THR A 86 2.80 0.82 -18.14
N GLY A 87 2.41 0.85 -16.86
CA GLY A 87 1.39 1.71 -16.30
C GLY A 87 1.81 2.22 -14.93
N GLY A 88 0.94 2.98 -14.27
CA GLY A 88 1.19 3.54 -12.94
C GLY A 88 2.17 4.72 -12.91
N LYS A 89 2.16 5.43 -11.79
CA LYS A 89 2.96 6.62 -11.50
C LYS A 89 4.15 6.34 -10.58
N GLY A 90 4.16 5.26 -9.79
CA GLY A 90 5.25 4.95 -8.85
C GLY A 90 5.28 3.48 -8.42
N GLN A 91 6.27 3.09 -7.60
CA GLN A 91 6.26 1.75 -6.99
C GLN A 91 5.06 1.58 -6.07
N ILE A 92 4.72 2.64 -5.34
CA ILE A 92 3.55 2.75 -4.47
C ILE A 92 2.78 3.98 -4.93
N GLU A 93 1.46 3.84 -5.08
CA GLU A 93 0.56 4.91 -5.49
C GLU A 93 -0.54 5.11 -4.44
N ILE A 94 -0.62 6.32 -3.92
CA ILE A 94 -1.67 6.77 -3.01
C ILE A 94 -2.45 7.87 -3.71
N VAL A 95 -3.64 7.52 -4.19
CA VAL A 95 -4.50 8.45 -4.91
C VAL A 95 -5.71 8.83 -4.07
N THR A 96 -6.19 10.07 -4.24
CA THR A 96 -7.34 10.66 -3.53
C THR A 96 -7.19 10.86 -2.01
N ASP A 97 -8.32 11.00 -1.32
CA ASP A 97 -8.49 11.44 0.08
C ASP A 97 -7.97 10.47 1.17
N ALA A 98 -7.19 9.45 0.80
CA ALA A 98 -6.70 8.43 1.72
C ALA A 98 -5.86 9.04 2.87
N HIS A 99 -5.94 8.44 4.07
CA HIS A 99 -5.24 8.98 5.23
C HIS A 99 -4.83 7.95 6.30
N ASP A 100 -4.00 8.37 7.27
CA ASP A 100 -3.50 7.51 8.34
C ASP A 100 -2.83 6.23 7.82
N LEU A 101 -1.99 6.35 6.79
CA LEU A 101 -1.29 5.21 6.21
C LEU A 101 0.15 5.19 6.69
N ILE A 102 0.62 4.02 7.13
CA ILE A 102 2.00 3.83 7.59
C ILE A 102 2.72 2.93 6.60
N PHE A 103 3.87 3.39 6.14
CA PHE A 103 4.86 2.58 5.43
C PHE A 103 6.14 2.54 6.26
N GLU A 104 6.47 1.37 6.81
CA GLU A 104 7.58 1.19 7.76
C GLU A 104 8.56 0.11 7.28
N ASP A 105 9.86 0.39 7.33
CA ASP A 105 10.93 -0.60 7.08
C ASP A 105 10.79 -1.36 5.74
N ASN A 106 10.23 -0.73 4.69
CA ASN A 106 10.08 -1.36 3.38
C ASN A 106 11.31 -1.11 2.50
N THR A 107 11.62 -2.07 1.63
CA THR A 107 12.60 -1.90 0.54
C THR A 107 11.84 -1.57 -0.75
N VAL A 108 12.06 -0.39 -1.30
CA VAL A 108 11.41 0.11 -2.51
C VAL A 108 12.45 0.32 -3.60
N ARG A 109 12.26 -0.33 -4.76
CA ARG A 109 13.24 -0.28 -5.86
C ARG A 109 12.59 0.03 -7.21
N GLY A 110 13.12 1.03 -7.91
CA GLY A 110 12.69 1.34 -9.27
C GLY A 110 13.11 0.27 -10.28
N ARG A 111 12.51 0.31 -11.47
CA ARG A 111 12.82 -0.63 -12.56
C ARG A 111 13.93 -0.09 -13.45
N GLU A 112 15.00 -0.87 -13.63
CA GLU A 112 16.04 -0.58 -14.60
C GLU A 112 15.46 -0.43 -16.03
N GLY A 113 15.89 0.61 -16.75
CA GLY A 113 15.57 0.81 -18.17
C GLY A 113 14.16 1.31 -18.52
N GLY A 114 13.22 1.39 -17.57
CA GLY A 114 11.84 1.87 -17.87
C GLY A 114 11.05 2.48 -16.71
N GLY A 115 11.44 2.23 -15.45
CA GLY A 115 10.84 2.85 -14.26
C GLY A 115 11.74 3.89 -13.58
N ALA A 116 12.94 4.12 -14.11
CA ALA A 116 13.97 4.95 -13.49
C ALA A 116 13.59 6.44 -13.33
N CYS A 117 12.53 6.92 -14.01
CA CYS A 117 12.02 8.29 -13.83
C CYS A 117 10.80 8.38 -12.89
N LYS A 118 10.31 7.26 -12.36
CA LYS A 118 9.13 7.23 -11.49
C LYS A 118 9.52 7.24 -10.01
N PRO A 119 8.75 7.89 -9.14
CA PRO A 119 8.99 7.89 -7.71
C PRO A 119 8.85 6.50 -7.07
N GLY A 120 9.49 6.32 -5.91
CA GLY A 120 9.17 5.22 -5.01
C GLY A 120 7.74 5.34 -4.51
N PHE A 121 7.40 6.51 -3.95
CA PHE A 121 6.06 6.84 -3.47
C PHE A 121 5.47 7.98 -4.31
N PHE A 122 4.37 7.73 -5.01
CA PHE A 122 3.55 8.78 -5.61
C PHE A 122 2.32 9.01 -4.72
N ILE A 123 2.14 10.25 -4.24
CA ILE A 123 1.08 10.61 -3.31
C ILE A 123 0.35 11.86 -3.83
N GLU A 124 -0.95 11.75 -4.09
CA GLU A 124 -1.76 12.90 -4.50
C GLU A 124 -1.95 13.88 -3.34
N ASP A 125 -2.08 15.17 -3.68
CA ASP A 125 -2.18 16.28 -2.71
C ASP A 125 -3.45 16.26 -1.83
N THR A 126 -4.43 15.44 -2.20
CA THR A 126 -5.66 15.19 -1.44
C THR A 126 -5.48 14.13 -0.36
N ALA A 127 -4.45 13.28 -0.46
CA ALA A 127 -4.07 12.37 0.61
C ALA A 127 -3.45 13.16 1.76
N ARG A 128 -3.60 12.66 2.98
CA ARG A 128 -3.10 13.31 4.20
C ARG A 128 -2.62 12.27 5.20
N ASP A 129 -1.84 12.71 6.19
CA ASP A 129 -1.41 11.86 7.29
C ASP A 129 -0.70 10.55 6.83
N ILE A 130 0.07 10.64 5.74
CA ILE A 130 0.88 9.53 5.23
C ILE A 130 2.22 9.52 5.95
N HIS A 131 2.47 8.49 6.73
CA HIS A 131 3.71 8.33 7.49
C HIS A 131 4.66 7.37 6.79
N LEU A 132 5.87 7.85 6.50
CA LEU A 132 6.96 7.08 5.89
C LEU A 132 8.11 6.97 6.90
N GLN A 133 8.40 5.76 7.36
CA GLN A 133 9.42 5.50 8.37
C GLN A 133 10.42 4.45 7.87
N ASN A 134 11.71 4.77 7.90
CA ASN A 134 12.80 3.82 7.60
C ASN A 134 12.65 3.03 6.28
N ASN A 135 11.95 3.59 5.28
CA ASN A 135 11.87 2.95 3.98
C ASN A 135 13.17 3.19 3.23
N ASP A 136 13.80 2.12 2.76
CA ASP A 136 14.96 2.18 1.91
C ASP A 136 14.47 2.30 0.46
N VAL A 137 14.73 3.43 -0.20
CA VAL A 137 14.28 3.70 -1.58
C VAL A 137 15.49 3.91 -2.48
N ASP A 138 15.57 3.15 -3.58
CA ASP A 138 16.69 3.24 -4.53
C ASP A 138 16.24 2.93 -5.96
N GLY A 139 17.00 3.36 -6.97
CA GLY A 139 16.70 3.14 -8.39
C GLY A 139 15.44 3.83 -8.91
N CYS A 140 14.81 4.68 -8.10
CA CYS A 140 13.67 5.53 -8.46
C CYS A 140 14.13 6.92 -8.90
N GLY A 141 13.30 7.63 -9.68
CA GLY A 141 13.63 8.99 -10.14
C GLY A 141 13.65 10.02 -9.01
N GLN A 142 12.87 9.76 -7.96
CA GLN A 142 12.90 10.41 -6.66
C GLN A 142 12.31 9.46 -5.61
N GLU A 143 12.64 9.66 -4.34
CA GLU A 143 12.11 8.79 -3.29
C GLU A 143 10.59 8.96 -3.15
N VAL A 144 10.16 10.22 -3.02
CA VAL A 144 8.76 10.60 -2.75
C VAL A 144 8.37 11.76 -3.67
N GLU A 145 7.25 11.59 -4.38
CA GLU A 145 6.54 12.65 -5.10
C GLU A 145 5.23 12.92 -4.37
N ALA A 146 5.24 13.95 -3.52
CA ALA A 146 4.11 14.30 -2.68
C ALA A 146 4.11 15.80 -2.36
N ALA A 147 2.93 16.33 -2.05
CA ALA A 147 2.85 17.63 -1.41
C ALA A 147 3.17 17.50 0.09
N ALA A 148 3.85 18.49 0.68
CA ALA A 148 4.31 18.38 2.07
C ALA A 148 3.17 18.18 3.07
N GLN A 149 1.98 18.75 2.80
CA GLN A 149 0.79 18.58 3.65
C GLN A 149 0.22 17.15 3.64
N SER A 150 0.61 16.34 2.66
CA SER A 150 0.15 14.95 2.58
C SER A 150 0.91 14.03 3.55
N LEU A 151 2.07 14.46 4.02
CA LEU A 151 2.97 13.65 4.86
C LEU A 151 2.79 13.97 6.34
N ALA A 152 2.86 12.92 7.18
CA ALA A 152 2.89 13.03 8.63
C ALA A 152 4.30 12.78 9.19
N LEU A 153 4.76 13.67 10.07
CA LEU A 153 6.06 13.54 10.76
C LEU A 153 6.07 12.46 11.85
N ALA A 154 4.91 12.16 12.43
CA ALA A 154 4.76 11.15 13.48
C ALA A 154 3.80 10.06 13.01
N ALA A 155 4.09 8.82 13.37
CA ALA A 155 3.20 7.70 13.11
C ALA A 155 1.87 7.90 13.86
N PRO A 156 0.71 7.72 13.20
CA PRO A 156 -0.55 7.61 13.90
C PRO A 156 -0.57 6.35 14.78
N VAL A 157 -1.21 6.41 15.94
CA VAL A 157 -1.39 5.24 16.81
C VAL A 157 -2.56 4.42 16.28
N ILE A 158 -2.26 3.47 15.40
CA ILE A 158 -3.25 2.58 14.78
C ILE A 158 -2.83 1.12 14.94
N GLU A 159 -3.76 0.30 15.41
CA GLU A 159 -3.60 -1.14 15.54
C GLU A 159 -4.17 -1.82 14.29
N CYS A 160 -3.32 -2.51 13.51
CA CYS A 160 -3.69 -3.07 12.20
C CYS A 160 -3.53 -4.60 12.16
N GLY A 161 -4.36 -5.25 11.35
CA GLY A 161 -4.33 -6.68 11.10
C GLY A 161 -5.29 -7.50 11.95
N TYR A 162 -5.37 -8.80 11.67
CA TYR A 162 -6.37 -9.67 12.30
C TYR A 162 -6.16 -9.91 13.79
N GLU A 163 -4.95 -9.72 14.29
CA GLU A 163 -4.61 -9.96 15.70
C GLU A 163 -4.70 -8.67 16.55
N SER A 164 -5.03 -7.56 15.90
CA SER A 164 -5.02 -6.23 16.51
C SER A 164 -6.33 -5.87 17.22
N GLY A 165 -7.38 -6.67 17.02
CA GLY A 165 -8.67 -6.45 17.63
C GLY A 165 -8.82 -7.10 19.00
N THR A 166 -9.49 -6.42 19.93
CA THR A 166 -10.10 -7.11 21.09
C THR A 166 -11.08 -8.20 20.62
N ASP A 167 -11.20 -9.32 21.34
CA ASP A 167 -12.17 -10.40 21.01
C ASP A 167 -13.61 -9.90 20.76
N THR A 168 -13.94 -8.72 21.27
CA THR A 168 -15.24 -8.06 21.10
C THR A 168 -15.46 -7.41 19.74
N ILE A 169 -14.42 -7.03 18.98
CA ILE A 169 -14.61 -6.39 17.67
C ILE A 169 -15.13 -7.36 16.60
N TYR A 170 -14.91 -8.66 16.78
CA TYR A 170 -15.42 -9.72 15.90
C TYR A 170 -16.82 -10.21 16.29
N ARG A 171 -17.41 -9.69 17.38
CA ARG A 171 -18.74 -10.09 17.83
C ARG A 171 -19.80 -9.33 17.05
N HIS A 172 -20.64 -10.07 16.34
CA HIS A 172 -21.80 -9.50 15.64
C HIS A 172 -23.00 -9.23 16.57
N LEU A 173 -22.93 -9.65 17.83
CA LEU A 173 -23.98 -9.46 18.84
C LEU A 173 -23.36 -9.12 20.20
N PRO A 174 -23.97 -8.19 20.96
CA PRO A 174 -23.58 -7.96 22.35
C PRO A 174 -23.85 -9.22 23.20
N SER A 175 -22.96 -9.48 24.15
CA SER A 175 -23.11 -10.55 25.16
C SER A 175 -24.25 -10.28 26.13
#